data_AF-A0A8J7VD37-F1
#
_entry.id   AF-A0A8J7VD37-F1
#
_cell.length_a   1.000
_cell.length_b   1.000
_cell.length_c   1.000
_cell.angle_alpha   90.00
_cell.angle_beta   90.00
_cell.angle_gamma   90.00
#
_symmetry.space_group_name_H-M   'P 1'
#
loop_
_entity.id
_entity.type
_entity.pdbx_description
1 polymer ?
#
loop_
_entity_poly.entity_id
_entity_poly.type
_entity_poly.pdbx_seq_one_letter_code
_entity_poly.pdbx_strand_id
1 'polypeptide(L)'
;MAAAKVAAEIKVVAAREAVVADGRAPLAIPPAAAEQMLRQSKKKPNKRPEAMAVLRTAMGSSLNVRQKKMATPVSSALTEERLRRSLAHSGYTLSPKRKNGETGVDVIAKKDGEEIHIEVIGYKKAGPARSKDFYEVFFRAISRLKDGAPKVVIACPVDFRLGLPERTAVYDIAWRRLGDAFPELHIWFIYPDRIAFDHGHWNTWFERENRKHLMRLGKIAK
;
A
#
# COMPACT_ATOMS: atom_id res chain seq x y z
N MET A 1 36.93 41.25 -19.99
CA MET A 1 35.56 40.69 -19.92
C MET A 1 35.39 39.45 -19.02
N ALA A 2 36.43 38.63 -18.74
CA ALA A 2 36.29 37.43 -17.90
C ALA A 2 36.05 37.72 -16.40
N ALA A 3 36.67 38.77 -15.83
CA ALA A 3 36.56 39.08 -14.40
C ALA A 3 35.16 39.56 -13.96
N ALA A 4 34.46 40.32 -14.82
CA ALA A 4 33.10 40.80 -14.52
C ALA A 4 32.06 39.66 -14.46
N LYS A 5 32.30 38.57 -15.19
CA LYS A 5 31.41 37.40 -15.21
C LYS A 5 31.56 36.53 -13.96
N VAL A 6 32.79 36.39 -13.46
CA VAL A 6 33.09 35.68 -12.21
C VAL A 6 32.54 36.45 -11.00
N ALA A 7 32.63 37.79 -10.99
CA ALA A 7 32.04 38.61 -9.93
C ALA A 7 30.50 38.53 -9.86
N ALA A 8 29.83 38.36 -11.01
CA ALA A 8 28.39 38.16 -11.06
C ALA A 8 27.97 36.76 -10.56
N GLU A 9 28.75 35.71 -10.87
CA GLU A 9 28.48 34.34 -10.40
C GLU A 9 28.70 34.21 -8.88
N ILE A 10 29.71 34.87 -8.31
CA ILE A 10 29.97 34.85 -6.85
C ILE A 10 28.83 35.53 -6.07
N LYS A 11 28.25 36.63 -6.58
CA LYS A 11 27.10 37.29 -5.94
C LYS A 11 25.83 36.42 -5.93
N VAL A 12 25.62 35.60 -6.95
CA VAL A 12 24.44 34.70 -7.03
C VAL A 12 24.59 33.50 -6.09
N VAL A 13 25.82 33.02 -5.88
CA VAL A 13 26.09 31.93 -4.91
C VAL A 13 25.96 32.44 -3.48
N ALA A 14 26.51 33.63 -3.15
CA ALA A 14 26.39 34.24 -1.83
C ALA A 14 24.93 34.57 -1.45
N ALA A 15 24.10 34.98 -2.41
CA ALA A 15 22.67 35.23 -2.19
C ALA A 15 21.86 33.94 -1.95
N ARG A 16 22.34 32.77 -2.39
CA ARG A 16 21.68 31.47 -2.17
C ARG A 16 21.98 30.90 -0.79
N GLU A 17 23.18 31.12 -0.26
CA GLU A 17 23.56 30.63 1.07
C GLU A 17 22.87 31.43 2.19
N ALA A 18 22.62 32.73 1.97
CA ALA A 18 21.86 33.56 2.91
C ALA A 18 20.38 33.15 3.06
N VAL A 19 19.77 32.52 2.05
CA VAL A 19 18.35 32.09 2.09
C VAL A 19 18.18 30.76 2.83
N VAL A 20 19.22 29.93 2.90
CA VAL A 20 19.17 28.60 3.57
C VAL A 20 19.30 28.72 5.09
N ALA A 21 19.91 29.78 5.61
CA ALA A 21 20.09 30.00 7.04
C ALA A 21 18.82 30.42 7.80
N ASP A 22 17.77 30.89 7.11
CA ASP A 22 16.60 31.55 7.73
C ASP A 22 15.33 30.68 7.73
N GLY A 23 15.45 29.36 7.47
CA GLY A 23 14.35 28.40 7.60
C GLY A 23 13.16 28.57 6.65
N ARG A 24 13.24 29.48 5.67
CA ARG A 24 12.21 29.66 4.64
C ARG A 24 12.37 28.62 3.54
N ALA A 25 11.26 28.00 3.14
CA ALA A 25 11.23 27.06 2.02
C ALA A 25 11.73 27.76 0.73
N PRO A 26 12.60 27.12 -0.08
CA PRO A 26 13.10 27.73 -1.30
C PRO A 26 11.94 28.02 -2.26
N LEU A 27 11.89 29.26 -2.75
CA LEU A 27 10.90 29.70 -3.73
C LEU A 27 10.93 28.78 -4.96
N ALA A 28 9.76 28.27 -5.35
CA ALA A 28 9.60 27.41 -6.50
C ALA A 28 10.14 28.10 -7.76
N ILE A 29 11.04 27.42 -8.48
CA ILE A 29 11.61 27.94 -9.72
C ILE A 29 10.46 28.06 -10.75
N PRO A 30 10.22 29.24 -11.34
CA PRO A 30 9.19 29.42 -12.35
C PRO A 30 9.45 28.47 -13.54
N PRO A 31 8.40 27.86 -14.14
CA PRO A 31 8.56 26.90 -15.24
C PRO A 31 9.41 27.42 -16.40
N ALA A 32 9.29 28.72 -16.71
CA ALA A 32 10.07 29.39 -17.75
C ALA A 32 11.59 29.40 -17.46
N ALA A 33 11.99 29.55 -16.19
CA ALA A 33 13.40 29.51 -15.80
C ALA A 33 13.96 28.08 -15.87
N ALA A 34 13.16 27.07 -15.50
CA ALA A 34 13.56 25.66 -15.64
C ALA A 34 13.77 25.26 -17.12
N GLU A 35 12.91 25.75 -18.02
CA GLU A 35 13.02 25.47 -19.46
C GLU A 35 14.25 26.15 -20.09
N GLN A 36 14.56 27.38 -19.67
CA GLN A 36 15.75 28.09 -20.12
C GLN A 36 17.05 27.40 -19.66
N MET A 37 17.08 26.89 -18.42
CA MET A 37 18.22 26.11 -17.91
C MET A 37 18.41 24.79 -18.68
N LEU A 38 17.33 24.11 -19.07
CA LEU A 38 17.37 22.90 -19.89
C LEU A 38 17.88 23.17 -21.32
N ARG A 39 17.54 24.33 -21.90
CA ARG A 39 18.07 24.75 -23.21
C ARG A 39 19.56 25.08 -23.14
N GLN A 40 20.04 25.64 -22.02
CA GLN A 40 21.46 25.94 -21.82
C GLN A 40 22.31 24.68 -21.57
N SER A 41 21.77 23.66 -20.91
CA SER A 41 22.50 22.40 -20.65
C SER A 41 22.72 21.56 -21.93
N LYS A 42 21.87 21.71 -22.95
CA LYS A 42 22.04 21.06 -24.27
C LYS A 42 23.19 21.64 -25.12
N LYS A 43 23.73 22.83 -24.77
CA LYS A 43 24.81 23.50 -25.54
C LYS A 43 26.23 23.14 -25.07
N LYS A 44 26.43 22.37 -23.99
CA LYS A 44 27.76 21.95 -23.52
C LYS A 44 27.77 20.44 -23.23
N PRO A 45 28.35 19.59 -24.11
CA PRO A 45 28.23 18.14 -24.00
C PRO A 45 28.98 17.53 -22.82
N ASN A 46 29.86 18.28 -22.12
CA ASN A 46 30.77 17.74 -21.12
C ASN A 46 30.40 18.01 -19.64
N LYS A 47 29.14 18.37 -19.32
CA LYS A 47 28.65 18.56 -17.93
C LYS A 47 27.45 17.67 -17.56
N ARG A 48 27.23 16.58 -18.30
CA ARG A 48 26.10 15.66 -18.09
C ARG A 48 26.10 14.93 -16.72
N PRO A 49 27.23 14.57 -16.08
CA PRO A 49 27.18 13.83 -14.82
C PRO A 49 26.65 14.67 -13.66
N GLU A 50 27.07 15.94 -13.55
CA GLU A 50 26.70 16.83 -12.45
C GLU A 50 25.25 17.31 -12.54
N ALA A 51 24.77 17.64 -13.75
CA ALA A 51 23.37 18.06 -13.93
C ALA A 51 22.38 16.91 -13.65
N MET A 52 22.74 15.67 -13.96
CA MET A 52 21.93 14.48 -13.65
C MET A 52 22.00 14.09 -12.16
N ALA A 53 23.13 14.34 -11.48
CA ALA A 53 23.24 14.17 -10.04
C ALA A 53 22.35 15.17 -9.28
N VAL A 54 22.35 16.45 -9.70
CA VAL A 54 21.48 17.49 -9.11
C VAL A 54 19.99 17.22 -9.41
N LEU A 55 19.65 16.72 -10.60
CA LEU A 55 18.28 16.29 -10.93
C LEU A 55 17.84 15.05 -10.14
N ARG A 56 18.73 14.08 -9.86
CA ARG A 56 18.42 12.96 -8.94
C ARG A 56 18.21 13.43 -7.50
N THR A 57 19.01 14.39 -7.04
CA THR A 57 18.87 14.95 -5.69
C THR A 57 17.61 15.82 -5.56
N ALA A 58 17.22 16.54 -6.61
CA ALA A 58 16.03 17.39 -6.63
C ALA A 58 14.71 16.64 -6.93
N MET A 59 14.75 15.55 -7.71
CA MET A 59 13.56 14.73 -8.01
C MET A 59 13.41 13.49 -7.12
N GLY A 60 14.46 13.09 -6.39
CA GLY A 60 14.47 11.92 -5.51
C GLY A 60 13.98 12.16 -4.07
N SER A 61 13.67 13.41 -3.71
CA SER A 61 13.42 13.80 -2.31
C SER A 61 12.00 14.37 -2.07
N SER A 62 11.19 14.58 -3.12
CA SER A 62 9.82 15.10 -2.97
C SER A 62 8.70 14.04 -3.05
N LEU A 63 9.03 12.79 -3.40
CA LEU A 63 8.05 11.69 -3.47
C LEU A 63 8.05 10.74 -2.25
N ASN A 64 8.94 10.92 -1.28
CA ASN A 64 9.12 9.99 -0.15
C ASN A 64 8.90 10.59 1.25
N VAL A 65 8.34 11.80 1.35
CA VAL A 65 7.96 12.43 2.64
C VAL A 65 6.44 12.41 2.85
N ARG A 66 5.74 11.40 2.33
CA ARG A 66 4.60 10.87 3.10
C ARG A 66 5.25 10.03 4.19
N GLN A 67 5.48 10.64 5.35
CA GLN A 67 5.91 9.96 6.56
C GLN A 67 5.23 8.59 6.60
N LYS A 68 6.03 7.54 6.48
CA LYS A 68 5.63 6.15 6.59
C LYS A 68 5.22 5.98 8.06
N LYS A 69 4.02 6.46 8.43
CA LYS A 69 3.43 6.28 9.75
C LYS A 69 3.50 4.78 9.96
N MET A 70 4.40 4.34 10.84
CA MET A 70 4.62 2.92 11.03
C MET A 70 3.29 2.35 11.48
N ALA A 71 2.74 1.44 10.68
CA ALA A 71 1.48 0.79 10.98
C ALA A 71 1.58 0.19 12.38
N THR A 72 0.74 0.68 13.27
CA THR A 72 0.69 0.25 14.67
C THR A 72 0.32 -1.23 14.69
N PRO A 73 0.98 -2.08 15.50
CA PRO A 73 0.56 -3.45 15.67
C PRO A 73 -0.92 -3.53 16.07
N VAL A 74 -1.65 -4.47 15.47
CA VAL A 74 -3.08 -4.71 15.76
C VAL A 74 -3.24 -6.17 16.14
N SER A 75 -3.87 -6.46 17.27
CA SER A 75 -4.15 -7.85 17.66
C SER A 75 -5.24 -8.47 16.78
N SER A 76 -5.23 -9.80 16.64
CA SER A 76 -6.35 -10.52 16.01
C SER A 76 -7.65 -10.30 16.77
N ALA A 77 -7.62 -10.31 18.11
CA ALA A 77 -8.78 -10.06 18.96
C ALA A 77 -9.45 -8.69 18.69
N LEU A 78 -8.66 -7.62 18.55
CA LEU A 78 -9.19 -6.29 18.21
C LEU A 78 -9.75 -6.25 16.78
N THR A 79 -9.11 -6.97 15.86
CA THR A 79 -9.60 -7.10 14.48
C THR A 79 -10.94 -7.84 14.44
N GLU A 80 -11.06 -8.96 15.17
CA GLU A 80 -12.27 -9.76 15.28
C GLU A 80 -13.41 -8.96 15.92
N GLU A 81 -13.13 -8.24 17.00
CA GLU A 81 -14.12 -7.38 17.66
C GLU A 81 -14.71 -6.35 16.69
N ARG A 82 -13.86 -5.67 15.92
CA ARG A 82 -14.28 -4.67 14.93
C ARG A 82 -15.04 -5.28 13.76
N LEU A 83 -14.59 -6.45 13.27
CA LEU A 83 -15.30 -7.22 12.26
C LEU A 83 -16.70 -7.58 12.74
N ARG A 84 -16.82 -8.17 13.94
CA ARG A 84 -18.10 -8.57 14.52
C ARG A 84 -19.06 -7.39 14.68
N ARG A 85 -18.58 -6.24 15.15
CA ARG A 85 -19.40 -5.01 15.20
C ARG A 85 -19.90 -4.60 13.82
N SER A 86 -19.03 -4.64 12.80
CA SER A 86 -19.39 -4.26 11.42
C SER A 86 -20.41 -5.21 10.81
N LEU A 87 -20.25 -6.51 11.03
CA LEU A 87 -21.18 -7.53 10.56
C LEU A 87 -22.54 -7.44 11.29
N ALA A 88 -22.53 -7.29 12.62
CA ALA A 88 -23.75 -7.14 13.42
C ALA A 88 -24.53 -5.88 13.00
N HIS A 89 -23.84 -4.76 12.78
CA HIS A 89 -24.46 -3.54 12.26
C HIS A 89 -25.07 -3.75 10.85
N SER A 90 -24.49 -4.65 10.06
CA SER A 90 -25.00 -5.03 8.74
C SER A 90 -26.11 -6.09 8.78
N GLY A 91 -26.56 -6.50 9.97
CA GLY A 91 -27.66 -7.46 10.15
C GLY A 91 -27.25 -8.94 10.08
N TYR A 92 -25.96 -9.26 10.17
CA TYR A 92 -25.51 -10.66 10.24
C TYR A 92 -25.72 -11.24 11.63
N THR A 93 -26.21 -12.48 11.69
CA THR A 93 -26.14 -13.33 12.89
C THR A 93 -24.76 -13.95 12.98
N LEU A 94 -24.14 -13.90 14.16
CA LEU A 94 -22.74 -14.32 14.36
C LEU A 94 -22.63 -15.52 15.29
N SER A 95 -21.70 -16.43 15.00
CA SER A 95 -21.31 -17.47 15.96
C SER A 95 -20.77 -16.85 17.26
N PRO A 96 -20.82 -17.56 18.39
CA PRO A 96 -20.16 -17.12 19.62
C PRO A 96 -18.66 -16.89 19.42
N LYS A 97 -18.07 -16.02 20.25
CA LYS A 97 -16.60 -15.91 20.32
C LYS A 97 -16.01 -17.20 20.87
N ARG A 98 -14.90 -17.62 20.27
CA ARG A 98 -14.18 -18.82 20.67
C ARG A 98 -13.25 -18.53 21.83
N LYS A 99 -12.99 -19.54 22.65
CA LYS A 99 -12.02 -19.43 23.75
C LYS A 99 -10.61 -19.80 23.27
N ASN A 100 -9.61 -19.38 24.04
CA ASN A 100 -8.22 -19.70 23.75
C ASN A 100 -8.02 -21.23 23.68
N GLY A 101 -7.37 -21.69 22.61
CA GLY A 101 -7.05 -23.10 22.40
C GLY A 101 -8.13 -23.91 21.67
N GLU A 102 -9.30 -23.35 21.41
CA GLU A 102 -10.34 -24.05 20.65
C GLU A 102 -10.02 -24.08 19.14
N THR A 103 -10.26 -25.22 18.46
CA THR A 103 -9.94 -25.43 17.03
C THR A 103 -11.15 -25.24 16.10
N GLY A 104 -11.00 -24.52 14.98
CA GLY A 104 -12.16 -24.15 14.15
C GLY A 104 -12.08 -22.72 13.62
N VAL A 105 -13.14 -22.30 12.93
CA VAL A 105 -13.26 -20.97 12.30
C VAL A 105 -13.45 -19.87 13.35
N ASP A 106 -12.81 -18.72 13.15
CA ASP A 106 -12.88 -17.62 14.14
C ASP A 106 -14.28 -16.99 14.21
N VAL A 107 -14.92 -16.76 13.06
CA VAL A 107 -16.29 -16.21 12.97
C VAL A 107 -17.09 -16.92 11.87
N ILE A 108 -18.32 -17.33 12.19
CA ILE A 108 -19.35 -17.68 11.18
C ILE A 108 -20.36 -16.55 11.17
N ALA A 109 -20.61 -15.98 10.00
CA ALA A 109 -21.61 -14.93 9.80
C ALA A 109 -22.71 -15.43 8.87
N LYS A 110 -23.98 -15.27 9.26
CA LYS A 110 -25.13 -15.69 8.46
C LYS A 110 -26.10 -14.53 8.24
N LYS A 111 -26.57 -14.36 7.00
CA LYS A 111 -27.60 -13.37 6.62
C LYS A 111 -28.26 -13.77 5.32
N ASP A 112 -29.59 -13.70 5.23
CA ASP A 112 -30.36 -13.91 4.00
C ASP A 112 -30.00 -15.21 3.23
N GLY A 113 -29.73 -16.30 3.96
CA GLY A 113 -29.30 -17.59 3.39
C GLY A 113 -27.82 -17.68 3.01
N GLU A 114 -27.06 -16.57 3.07
CA GLU A 114 -25.61 -16.57 2.95
C GLU A 114 -24.97 -17.01 4.27
N GLU A 115 -23.96 -17.89 4.18
CA GLU A 115 -23.10 -18.29 5.29
C GLU A 115 -21.63 -18.00 4.93
N ILE A 116 -20.90 -17.34 5.84
CA ILE A 116 -19.53 -16.89 5.61
C ILE A 116 -18.64 -17.41 6.72
N HIS A 117 -17.59 -18.13 6.36
CA HIS A 117 -16.57 -18.64 7.27
C HIS A 117 -15.37 -17.71 7.25
N ILE A 118 -15.05 -17.08 8.37
CA ILE A 118 -14.08 -16.00 8.44
C ILE A 118 -12.95 -16.38 9.39
N GLU A 119 -11.73 -16.36 8.89
CA GLU A 119 -10.50 -16.46 9.68
C GLU A 119 -9.89 -15.06 9.83
N VAL A 120 -9.52 -14.70 11.07
CA VAL A 120 -9.10 -13.35 11.44
C VAL A 120 -7.60 -13.31 11.74
N ILE A 121 -6.93 -12.31 11.18
CA ILE A 121 -5.50 -12.09 11.40
C ILE A 121 -5.23 -10.73 12.06
N GLY A 122 -4.20 -10.65 12.90
CA GLY A 122 -3.68 -9.38 13.41
C GLY A 122 -2.60 -8.77 12.50
N TYR A 123 -2.18 -7.54 12.78
CA TYR A 123 -1.06 -6.88 12.09
C TYR A 123 0.19 -6.84 12.98
N LYS A 124 1.27 -7.47 12.53
CA LYS A 124 2.59 -7.43 13.21
C LYS A 124 3.50 -6.37 12.61
N LYS A 125 4.46 -5.82 13.37
CA LYS A 125 5.41 -4.81 12.85
C LYS A 125 6.42 -5.37 11.86
N ALA A 126 6.89 -6.61 12.08
CA ALA A 126 7.88 -7.25 11.21
C ALA A 126 7.23 -7.82 9.95
N GLY A 127 7.80 -7.49 8.78
CA GLY A 127 7.33 -7.98 7.47
C GLY A 127 7.26 -9.51 7.37
N PRO A 128 8.33 -10.25 7.68
CA PRO A 128 8.33 -11.71 7.63
C PRO A 128 7.25 -12.34 8.52
N ALA A 129 7.07 -11.82 9.73
CA ALA A 129 6.05 -12.31 10.66
C ALA A 129 4.64 -12.09 10.11
N ARG A 130 4.34 -10.92 9.54
CA ARG A 130 3.06 -10.66 8.88
C ARG A 130 2.80 -11.60 7.70
N SER A 131 3.83 -11.86 6.89
CA SER A 131 3.69 -12.75 5.73
C SER A 131 3.44 -14.18 6.16
N LYS A 132 4.14 -14.67 7.19
CA LYS A 132 3.90 -15.99 7.76
C LYS A 132 2.45 -16.14 8.23
N ASP A 133 1.98 -15.20 9.05
CA ASP A 133 0.60 -15.23 9.56
C ASP A 133 -0.43 -15.19 8.41
N PHE A 134 -0.18 -14.39 7.36
CA PHE A 134 -1.08 -14.28 6.22
C PHE A 134 -1.25 -15.61 5.49
N TYR A 135 -0.16 -16.35 5.25
CA TYR A 135 -0.23 -17.66 4.60
C TYR A 135 -0.80 -18.74 5.51
N GLU A 136 -0.52 -18.69 6.80
CA GLU A 136 -1.12 -19.58 7.78
C GLU A 136 -2.66 -19.42 7.80
N VAL A 137 -3.13 -18.18 7.84
CA VAL A 137 -4.57 -17.87 7.81
C VAL A 137 -5.19 -18.21 6.46
N PHE A 138 -4.46 -18.06 5.35
CA PHE A 138 -4.89 -18.57 4.05
C PHE A 138 -5.18 -20.08 4.10
N PHE A 139 -4.25 -20.89 4.61
CA PHE A 139 -4.47 -22.34 4.74
C PHE A 139 -5.64 -22.68 5.66
N ARG A 140 -5.79 -21.95 6.78
CA ARG A 140 -6.94 -22.11 7.68
C ARG A 140 -8.26 -21.81 6.96
N ALA A 141 -8.32 -20.72 6.19
CA ALA A 141 -9.54 -20.30 5.50
C ALA A 141 -9.97 -21.32 4.45
N ILE A 142 -9.06 -21.74 3.56
CA ILE A 142 -9.39 -22.73 2.52
C ILE A 142 -9.68 -24.12 3.11
N SER A 143 -9.14 -24.46 4.29
CA SER A 143 -9.43 -25.75 4.94
C SER A 143 -10.92 -25.91 5.27
N ARG A 144 -11.66 -24.80 5.46
CA ARG A 144 -13.11 -24.80 5.71
C ARG A 144 -13.93 -25.27 4.52
N LEU A 145 -13.38 -25.23 3.32
CA LEU A 145 -14.05 -25.77 2.13
C LEU A 145 -14.29 -27.28 2.25
N LYS A 146 -13.41 -28.00 2.96
CA LYS A 146 -13.61 -29.43 3.29
C LYS A 146 -14.87 -29.65 4.12
N ASP A 147 -15.21 -28.68 4.97
CA ASP A 147 -16.38 -28.72 5.86
C ASP A 147 -17.64 -28.17 5.16
N GLY A 148 -17.58 -27.91 3.85
CA GLY A 148 -18.71 -27.42 3.06
C GLY A 148 -18.96 -25.91 3.18
N ALA A 149 -17.99 -25.12 3.62
CA ALA A 149 -18.14 -23.67 3.70
C ALA A 149 -18.37 -23.07 2.28
N PRO A 150 -19.50 -22.39 2.03
CA PRO A 150 -19.81 -21.87 0.69
C PRO A 150 -19.02 -20.59 0.37
N LYS A 151 -18.50 -19.90 1.39
CA LYS A 151 -17.69 -18.69 1.25
C LYS A 151 -16.67 -18.61 2.38
N VAL A 152 -15.42 -18.37 2.03
CA VAL A 152 -14.31 -18.28 2.99
C VAL A 152 -13.63 -16.93 2.90
N VAL A 153 -13.30 -16.34 4.04
CA VAL A 153 -12.79 -14.97 4.14
C VAL A 153 -11.55 -14.93 5.01
N ILE A 154 -10.55 -14.19 4.55
CA ILE A 154 -9.43 -13.72 5.36
C ILE A 154 -9.74 -12.28 5.77
N ALA A 155 -10.06 -12.06 7.05
CA ALA A 155 -10.33 -10.73 7.59
C ALA A 155 -9.07 -10.16 8.25
N CYS A 156 -8.57 -9.05 7.72
CA CYS A 156 -7.31 -8.45 8.12
C CYS A 156 -7.44 -6.94 8.38
N PRO A 157 -6.59 -6.35 9.24
CA PRO A 157 -6.52 -4.90 9.39
C PRO A 157 -6.23 -4.22 8.05
N VAL A 158 -6.81 -3.04 7.83
CA VAL A 158 -6.64 -2.26 6.60
C VAL A 158 -5.18 -2.02 6.22
N ASP A 159 -4.25 -2.00 7.18
CA ASP A 159 -2.81 -1.87 6.93
C ASP A 159 -2.22 -2.98 6.04
N PHE A 160 -2.80 -4.19 6.03
CA PHE A 160 -2.39 -5.26 5.11
C PHE A 160 -2.54 -4.85 3.64
N ARG A 161 -3.51 -3.99 3.34
CA ARG A 161 -3.76 -3.51 1.98
C ARG A 161 -2.55 -2.79 1.39
N LEU A 162 -1.73 -2.14 2.23
CA LEU A 162 -0.53 -1.44 1.77
C LEU A 162 0.54 -2.39 1.21
N GLY A 163 0.60 -3.62 1.73
CA GLY A 163 1.56 -4.65 1.30
C GLY A 163 1.02 -5.59 0.22
N LEU A 164 -0.27 -5.53 -0.10
CA LEU A 164 -0.87 -6.37 -1.14
C LEU A 164 -0.22 -6.19 -2.52
N PRO A 165 0.02 -4.96 -3.04
CA PRO A 165 0.55 -4.79 -4.38
C PRO A 165 1.91 -5.48 -4.57
N GLU A 166 2.79 -5.34 -3.57
CA GLU A 166 4.09 -6.01 -3.56
C GLU A 166 3.92 -7.53 -3.51
N ARG A 167 3.04 -8.04 -2.65
CA ARG A 167 2.75 -9.48 -2.55
C ARG A 167 2.22 -10.02 -3.88
N THR A 168 1.24 -9.37 -4.48
CA THR A 168 0.68 -9.78 -5.77
C THR A 168 1.71 -9.75 -6.89
N ALA A 169 2.64 -8.79 -6.88
CA ALA A 169 3.67 -8.70 -7.91
C ALA A 169 4.78 -9.75 -7.74
N VAL A 170 5.17 -10.04 -6.49
CA VAL A 170 6.20 -11.04 -6.19
C VAL A 170 5.75 -12.45 -6.56
N TYR A 171 4.50 -12.80 -6.27
CA TYR A 171 3.98 -14.15 -6.54
C TYR A 171 3.27 -14.28 -7.90
N ASP A 172 2.81 -13.18 -8.47
CA ASP A 172 2.19 -13.04 -9.81
C ASP A 172 1.32 -14.24 -10.23
N ILE A 173 1.85 -15.10 -11.10
CA ILE A 173 1.16 -16.28 -11.62
C ILE A 173 0.67 -17.20 -10.50
N ALA A 174 1.46 -17.40 -9.45
CA ALA A 174 1.09 -18.23 -8.32
C ALA A 174 -0.10 -17.61 -7.55
N TRP A 175 -0.11 -16.30 -7.36
CA TRP A 175 -1.25 -15.61 -6.73
C TRP A 175 -2.54 -15.85 -7.51
N ARG A 176 -2.47 -15.68 -8.85
CA ARG A 176 -3.63 -15.85 -9.72
C ARG A 176 -4.18 -17.28 -9.68
N ARG A 177 -3.28 -18.27 -9.80
CA ARG A 177 -3.64 -19.70 -9.73
C ARG A 177 -4.34 -20.06 -8.43
N LEU A 178 -3.91 -19.49 -7.29
CA LEU A 178 -4.59 -19.70 -6.02
C LEU A 178 -6.01 -19.13 -6.04
N GLY A 179 -6.21 -17.92 -6.58
CA GLY A 179 -7.55 -17.35 -6.69
C GLY A 179 -8.47 -18.12 -7.64
N ASP A 180 -7.92 -18.65 -8.74
CA ASP A 180 -8.68 -19.45 -9.70
C ASP A 180 -9.06 -20.83 -9.11
N ALA A 181 -8.21 -21.40 -8.26
CA ALA A 181 -8.47 -22.65 -7.57
C ALA A 181 -9.47 -22.52 -6.41
N PHE A 182 -9.63 -21.31 -5.85
CA PHE A 182 -10.50 -21.03 -4.72
C PHE A 182 -11.38 -19.79 -4.99
N PRO A 183 -12.36 -19.86 -5.91
CA PRO A 183 -13.20 -18.73 -6.28
C PRO A 183 -14.04 -18.18 -5.10
N GLU A 184 -14.31 -19.02 -4.10
CA GLU A 184 -15.03 -18.69 -2.86
C GLU A 184 -14.17 -17.90 -1.85
N LEU A 185 -12.88 -17.71 -2.14
CA LEU A 185 -11.94 -17.03 -1.26
C LEU A 185 -11.97 -15.51 -1.44
N HIS A 186 -12.22 -14.82 -0.33
CA HIS A 186 -12.23 -13.37 -0.25
C HIS A 186 -11.19 -12.84 0.74
N ILE A 187 -10.77 -11.59 0.52
CA ILE A 187 -9.97 -10.82 1.48
C ILE A 187 -10.77 -9.60 1.91
N TRP A 188 -10.95 -9.43 3.22
CA TRP A 188 -11.66 -8.30 3.81
C TRP A 188 -10.69 -7.44 4.63
N PHE A 189 -10.79 -6.12 4.47
CA PHE A 189 -9.99 -5.12 5.16
C PHE A 189 -10.84 -4.37 6.19
N ILE A 190 -10.51 -4.59 7.46
CA ILE A 190 -11.24 -4.04 8.60
C ILE A 190 -10.65 -2.69 8.98
N TYR A 191 -11.51 -1.67 9.03
CA TYR A 191 -11.10 -0.33 9.42
C TYR A 191 -11.10 -0.17 10.95
N PRO A 192 -10.13 0.58 11.50
CA PRO A 192 -10.02 0.74 12.94
C PRO A 192 -11.06 1.70 13.54
N ASP A 193 -11.56 2.63 12.73
CA ASP A 193 -12.23 3.87 13.12
C ASP A 193 -13.65 3.99 12.58
N ARG A 194 -14.14 2.99 11.84
CA ARG A 194 -15.48 3.00 11.25
C ARG A 194 -16.08 1.61 11.19
N ILE A 195 -17.41 1.57 11.24
CA ILE A 195 -18.23 0.35 11.09
C ILE A 195 -18.34 0.03 9.60
N ALA A 196 -17.22 -0.35 8.99
CA ALA A 196 -17.14 -0.69 7.59
C ALA A 196 -15.92 -1.57 7.33
N PHE A 197 -15.96 -2.31 6.23
CA PHE A 197 -14.82 -3.05 5.69
C PHE A 197 -14.82 -2.97 4.17
N ASP A 198 -13.62 -2.94 3.58
CA ASP A 198 -13.46 -3.13 2.13
C ASP A 198 -13.31 -4.63 1.87
N HIS A 199 -13.83 -5.11 0.75
CA HIS A 199 -13.85 -6.54 0.45
C HIS A 199 -13.76 -6.79 -1.05
N GLY A 200 -13.29 -7.98 -1.40
CA GLY A 200 -13.22 -8.45 -2.77
C GLY A 200 -12.76 -9.89 -2.84
N HIS A 201 -12.99 -10.54 -3.98
CA HIS A 201 -12.40 -11.85 -4.26
C HIS A 201 -10.87 -11.75 -4.24
N TRP A 202 -10.21 -12.87 -3.97
CA TRP A 202 -8.75 -12.96 -3.98
C TRP A 202 -8.10 -12.33 -5.21
N ASN A 203 -8.59 -12.66 -6.42
CA ASN A 203 -8.04 -12.17 -7.68
C ASN A 203 -8.43 -10.72 -8.02
N THR A 204 -9.50 -10.17 -7.43
CA THR A 204 -9.84 -8.75 -7.59
C THR A 204 -8.69 -7.84 -7.16
N TRP A 205 -7.93 -8.25 -6.14
CA TRP A 205 -6.78 -7.49 -5.65
C TRP A 205 -5.59 -7.52 -6.61
N PHE A 206 -5.37 -8.65 -7.28
CA PHE A 206 -4.35 -8.79 -8.31
C PHE A 206 -4.67 -7.93 -9.55
N GLU A 207 -5.92 -7.99 -10.03
CA GLU A 207 -6.38 -7.23 -11.19
C GLU A 207 -6.32 -5.72 -10.98
N ARG A 208 -6.75 -5.25 -9.80
CA ARG A 208 -6.70 -3.81 -9.44
C ARG A 208 -5.28 -3.27 -9.51
N GLU A 209 -4.30 -4.00 -9.00
CA GLU A 209 -2.91 -3.54 -8.96
C GLU A 209 -2.23 -3.66 -10.33
N ASN A 210 -2.49 -4.73 -11.08
CA ASN A 210 -2.00 -4.85 -12.45
C ASN A 210 -2.59 -3.78 -13.37
N ARG A 211 -3.86 -3.43 -13.24
CA ARG A 211 -4.46 -2.32 -14.00
C ARG A 211 -3.74 -1.00 -13.73
N LYS A 212 -3.45 -0.69 -12.45
CA LYS A 212 -2.67 0.51 -12.10
C LYS A 212 -1.26 0.47 -12.68
N HIS A 213 -0.61 -0.68 -12.66
CA HIS A 213 0.72 -0.85 -13.25
C HIS A 213 0.69 -0.64 -14.77
N LEU A 214 -0.26 -1.25 -15.47
CA LEU A 214 -0.43 -1.12 -16.92
C LEU A 214 -0.81 0.32 -17.35
N MET A 215 -1.65 1.00 -16.58
CA MET A 215 -1.95 2.43 -16.78
C MET A 215 -0.69 3.30 -16.61
N ARG A 216 0.15 3.04 -15.61
CA ARG A 216 1.43 3.76 -15.43
C ARG A 216 2.39 3.55 -16.58
N LEU A 217 2.34 2.39 -17.23
CA LEU A 217 3.14 2.09 -18.41
C LEU A 217 2.52 2.61 -19.72
N GLY A 218 1.37 3.30 -19.68
CA GLY A 218 0.67 3.77 -20.88
C GLY A 218 0.14 2.64 -21.76
N LYS A 219 0.04 1.41 -21.23
CA LYS A 219 -0.41 0.22 -21.99
C LYS A 219 -1.93 0.10 -22.08
N ILE A 220 -2.66 0.89 -21.30
CA ILE A 220 -4.14 0.93 -21.28
C ILE A 220 -4.56 2.40 -21.11
N ALA A 221 -5.54 2.84 -21.90
CA ALA A 221 -6.13 4.18 -21.79
C ALA A 221 -6.93 4.35 -20.49
N LYS A 222 -7.02 5.59 -19.99
CA LYS A 222 -7.73 5.94 -18.75
C LYS A 222 -9.23 5.63 -18.82
#